data_AF-A0A935QAD3-F1
#
_entry.id   AF-A0A935QAD3-F1
#
_cell.length_a   1.000
_cell.length_b   1.000
_cell.length_c   1.000
_cell.angle_alpha   90.00
_cell.angle_beta   90.00
_cell.angle_gamma   90.00
#
_symmetry.space_group_name_H-M   'P 1'
#
loop_
_entity.id
_entity.type
_entity.pdbx_description
1 polymer ?
#
loop_
_entity_poly.entity_id
_entity_poly.type
_entity_poly.pdbx_seq_one_letter_code
_entity_poly.pdbx_strand_id
1 'polypeptide(L)'
;MYGGPTAADTSAWAARTRPEPNRDFFTPIWPRGRIIGDAALAQVVRPQPGGPAVTTSPKRNTLPHKLLILICLLLASTVAWAADADLDGVDDAVDNCPGVYNPTQADDDMDQIGDLCDPDADPDADGLPNYMDNCPNLSNPSQADDDADGAGNTCDNCPNIPNVDQADLDHNGVGDACETVSGDDSGWGMLKSWYR
;
A
#
# COMPACT_ATOMS: atom_id res chain seq x y z
N MET A 1 12.31 -11.98 -55.00
CA MET A 1 12.67 -13.41 -55.00
C MET A 1 12.94 -13.78 -53.56
N TYR A 2 11.93 -14.30 -52.84
CA TYR A 2 11.70 -15.74 -52.61
C TYR A 2 12.94 -16.40 -51.98
N GLY A 3 12.95 -16.86 -50.72
CA GLY A 3 11.89 -16.94 -49.73
C GLY A 3 12.37 -17.59 -48.41
N GLY A 4 11.45 -17.72 -47.45
CA GLY A 4 11.43 -18.85 -46.52
C GLY A 4 10.93 -20.12 -47.23
N PRO A 5 10.58 -21.23 -46.53
CA PRO A 5 10.31 -21.45 -45.10
C PRO A 5 11.20 -22.58 -44.51
N THR A 6 11.08 -23.03 -43.25
CA THR A 6 10.16 -24.12 -42.84
C THR A 6 9.91 -24.16 -41.33
N ALA A 7 8.65 -24.40 -40.97
CA ALA A 7 8.16 -24.75 -39.64
C ALA A 7 8.34 -26.25 -39.34
N ALA A 8 8.71 -26.56 -38.10
CA ALA A 8 8.44 -27.75 -37.26
C ALA A 8 9.37 -27.59 -36.03
N ASP A 9 8.92 -27.58 -34.78
CA ASP A 9 8.28 -28.72 -34.12
C ASP A 9 7.23 -28.31 -33.09
N THR A 10 6.11 -29.02 -33.18
CA THR A 10 5.02 -29.08 -32.22
C THR A 10 5.29 -30.15 -31.15
N SER A 11 4.98 -29.81 -29.90
CA SER A 11 4.47 -30.73 -28.86
C SER A 11 5.43 -31.72 -28.17
N ALA A 12 5.78 -31.44 -26.91
CA ALA A 12 5.79 -32.45 -25.84
C ALA A 12 5.75 -31.83 -24.44
N TRP A 13 4.62 -32.07 -23.77
CA TRP A 13 4.37 -32.09 -22.33
C TRP A 13 5.57 -32.08 -21.36
N ALA A 14 5.58 -31.08 -20.48
CA ALA A 14 5.80 -31.31 -19.04
C ALA A 14 5.03 -30.24 -18.26
N ALA A 15 3.80 -30.57 -17.87
CA ALA A 15 3.07 -29.83 -16.87
C ALA A 15 3.85 -29.90 -15.54
N ARG A 16 4.50 -28.80 -15.14
CA ARG A 16 4.92 -28.62 -13.76
C ARG A 16 3.80 -27.91 -13.02
N THR A 17 3.10 -28.72 -12.23
CA THR A 17 2.09 -28.35 -11.26
C THR A 17 2.58 -27.22 -10.37
N ARG A 18 1.79 -26.14 -10.31
CA ARG A 18 1.90 -25.10 -9.28
C ARG A 18 1.73 -25.79 -7.91
N PRO A 19 2.56 -25.50 -6.90
CA PRO A 19 2.20 -25.87 -5.53
C PRO A 19 0.98 -25.02 -5.11
N GLU A 20 -0.13 -25.69 -4.84
CA GLU A 20 -1.32 -25.12 -4.21
C GLU A 20 -0.94 -24.46 -2.87
N PRO A 21 -1.55 -23.31 -2.52
CA PRO A 21 -1.34 -22.70 -1.22
C PRO A 21 -1.95 -23.57 -0.12
N ASN A 22 -1.12 -23.88 0.87
CA ASN A 22 -1.46 -24.61 2.08
C ASN A 22 -2.66 -23.93 2.78
N ARG A 23 -3.81 -24.62 2.81
CA ARG A 23 -5.01 -24.17 3.52
C ARG A 23 -4.90 -24.56 4.99
N ASP A 24 -4.05 -23.83 5.71
CA ASP A 24 -4.06 -23.85 7.16
C ASP A 24 -4.98 -22.74 7.68
N PHE A 25 -5.93 -23.20 8.50
CA PHE A 25 -7.00 -22.45 9.12
C PHE A 25 -6.46 -21.30 10.00
N PHE A 26 -6.48 -20.07 9.49
CA PHE A 26 -6.52 -18.88 10.34
C PHE A 26 -7.94 -18.74 10.92
N THR A 27 -8.12 -19.20 12.15
CA THR A 27 -9.23 -18.71 12.99
C THR A 27 -8.80 -17.37 13.60
N PRO A 28 -9.63 -16.31 13.57
CA PRO A 28 -9.33 -15.10 14.31
C PRO A 28 -9.48 -15.39 15.81
N ILE A 29 -8.36 -15.32 16.53
CA ILE A 29 -8.35 -15.27 17.99
C ILE A 29 -8.85 -13.88 18.39
N TRP A 30 -10.13 -13.77 18.71
CA TRP A 30 -10.64 -12.61 19.45
C TRP A 30 -10.09 -12.66 20.88
N PRO A 31 -9.40 -11.63 21.40
CA PRO A 31 -9.25 -11.50 22.83
C PRO A 31 -10.64 -11.24 23.40
N ARG A 32 -11.15 -12.17 24.20
CA ARG A 32 -12.40 -11.97 24.95
C ARG A 32 -12.21 -10.78 25.89
N GLY A 33 -12.68 -9.62 25.46
CA GLY A 33 -12.89 -8.46 26.29
C GLY A 33 -13.77 -8.84 27.48
N ARG A 34 -13.22 -8.64 28.66
CA ARG A 34 -13.89 -8.71 29.96
C ARG A 34 -14.90 -7.57 30.03
N ILE A 35 -16.18 -7.85 29.77
CA ILE A 35 -17.24 -6.96 30.26
C ILE A 35 -17.43 -7.30 31.74
N ILE A 36 -17.02 -6.35 32.58
CA ILE A 36 -17.39 -6.28 33.98
C ILE A 36 -18.85 -5.83 33.98
N GLY A 37 -19.76 -6.78 34.18
CA GLY A 37 -21.18 -6.53 34.35
C GLY A 37 -21.65 -7.42 35.47
N ASP A 38 -22.02 -6.80 36.59
CA ASP A 38 -22.32 -7.45 37.87
C ASP A 38 -23.43 -8.50 37.72
N ALA A 39 -23.05 -9.77 37.67
CA ALA A 39 -23.98 -10.87 37.84
C ALA A 39 -24.21 -11.06 39.35
N ALA A 40 -25.28 -10.45 39.84
CA ALA A 40 -25.85 -10.73 41.15
C ALA A 40 -25.93 -12.26 41.36
N LEU A 41 -25.35 -12.73 42.46
CA LEU A 41 -25.46 -14.11 42.93
C LEU A 41 -26.92 -14.44 43.22
N ALA A 42 -27.64 -14.97 42.23
CA ALA A 42 -28.91 -15.63 42.45
C ALA A 42 -28.62 -16.98 43.13
N GLN A 43 -28.81 -17.04 44.44
CA GLN A 43 -28.76 -18.28 45.21
C GLN A 43 -29.77 -19.28 44.61
N VAL A 44 -29.28 -20.48 44.29
CA VAL A 44 -30.11 -21.61 43.85
C VAL A 44 -30.92 -22.11 45.05
N VAL A 45 -32.11 -21.54 45.24
CA VAL A 45 -33.14 -22.14 46.11
C VAL A 45 -33.77 -23.29 45.32
N ARG A 46 -33.60 -24.53 45.80
CA ARG A 46 -34.27 -25.70 45.21
C ARG A 46 -35.79 -25.59 45.47
N PRO A 47 -36.67 -25.78 44.47
CA PRO A 47 -38.10 -25.74 44.69
C PRO A 47 -38.60 -27.01 45.40
N GLN A 48 -39.44 -26.82 46.41
CA GLN A 48 -40.26 -27.87 47.04
C GLN A 48 -41.31 -28.37 46.03
N PRO A 49 -41.63 -29.68 45.97
CA PRO A 49 -42.67 -30.18 45.09
C PRO A 49 -44.04 -29.88 45.71
N GLY A 50 -44.88 -29.05 45.05
CA GLY A 50 -46.30 -28.96 45.42
C GLY A 50 -47.08 -27.67 45.18
N GLY A 51 -46.56 -26.66 44.47
CA GLY A 51 -47.32 -25.44 44.14
C GLY A 51 -47.74 -25.36 42.67
N PRO A 52 -48.93 -24.84 42.31
CA PRO A 52 -49.28 -24.57 40.93
C PRO A 52 -48.31 -23.54 40.34
N ALA A 53 -47.66 -23.89 39.23
CA ALA A 53 -46.76 -23.01 38.50
C ALA A 53 -47.55 -21.84 37.87
N VAL A 54 -47.53 -20.68 38.51
CA VAL A 54 -47.96 -19.43 37.89
C VAL A 54 -46.87 -19.01 36.90
N THR A 55 -47.04 -19.39 35.64
CA THR A 55 -46.18 -18.99 34.52
C THR A 55 -46.63 -17.64 34.01
N THR A 56 -46.18 -16.54 34.62
CA THR A 56 -46.26 -15.23 33.98
C THR A 56 -45.07 -15.08 33.05
N SER A 57 -45.23 -15.42 31.77
CA SER A 57 -44.27 -14.97 30.75
C SER A 57 -44.21 -13.44 30.77
N PRO A 58 -43.02 -12.81 30.83
CA PRO A 58 -42.92 -11.37 30.68
C PRO A 58 -43.46 -11.01 29.29
N LYS A 59 -44.50 -10.17 29.25
CA LYS A 59 -44.99 -9.62 27.98
C LYS A 59 -43.81 -8.90 27.33
N ARG A 60 -43.37 -9.39 26.17
CA ARG A 60 -42.36 -8.69 25.37
C ARG A 60 -42.96 -7.38 24.92
N ASN A 61 -42.43 -6.27 25.44
CA ASN A 61 -42.72 -4.93 24.97
C ASN A 61 -42.12 -4.80 23.56
N THR A 62 -42.88 -5.22 22.56
CA THR A 62 -42.52 -5.04 21.16
C THR A 62 -42.81 -3.60 20.79
N LEU A 63 -41.78 -2.86 20.37
CA LEU A 63 -41.97 -1.55 19.79
C LEU A 63 -42.96 -1.67 18.63
N PRO A 64 -43.96 -0.77 18.51
CA PRO A 64 -44.90 -0.84 17.41
C PRO A 64 -44.14 -0.76 16.10
N HIS A 65 -44.52 -1.58 15.11
CA HIS A 65 -43.83 -1.64 13.81
C HIS A 65 -43.70 -0.26 13.16
N LYS A 66 -44.67 0.63 13.38
CA LYS A 66 -44.64 2.02 12.93
C LYS A 66 -43.48 2.83 13.52
N LEU A 67 -43.12 2.58 14.78
CA LEU A 67 -41.99 3.23 15.46
C LEU A 67 -40.65 2.64 15.00
N LEU A 68 -40.59 1.33 14.76
CA LEU A 68 -39.43 0.68 14.14
C LEU A 68 -39.17 1.19 12.71
N ILE A 69 -40.23 1.35 11.89
CA ILE A 69 -40.13 1.90 10.54
C ILE A 69 -39.69 3.36 10.58
N LEU A 70 -40.24 4.17 11.51
CA LEU A 70 -39.83 5.56 11.67
C LEU A 70 -38.36 5.67 12.10
N ILE A 71 -37.90 4.82 13.03
CA ILE A 71 -36.51 4.73 13.44
C ILE A 71 -35.62 4.32 12.25
N CYS A 72 -36.00 3.30 11.47
CA CYS A 72 -35.24 2.91 10.27
C CYS A 72 -35.19 4.01 9.21
N LEU A 73 -36.27 4.75 8.99
CA LEU A 73 -36.30 5.85 8.02
C LEU A 73 -35.46 7.04 8.49
N LEU A 74 -35.50 7.36 9.78
CA LEU A 74 -34.65 8.39 10.38
C LEU A 74 -33.17 8.00 10.32
N LEU A 75 -32.84 6.74 10.57
CA LEU A 75 -31.46 6.23 10.46
C LEU A 75 -30.98 6.12 9.01
N ALA A 76 -31.85 5.76 8.06
CA ALA A 76 -31.50 5.72 6.64
C ALA A 76 -31.29 7.13 6.04
N SER A 77 -31.85 8.16 6.67
CA SER A 77 -31.67 9.56 6.24
C SER A 77 -30.33 10.16 6.69
N THR A 78 -29.61 9.50 7.61
CA THR A 78 -28.34 10.00 8.18
C THR A 78 -27.09 9.33 7.62
N VAL A 79 -27.23 8.32 6.75
CA VAL A 79 -26.08 7.64 6.13
C VAL A 79 -25.89 8.19 4.73
N ALA A 80 -25.27 9.37 4.63
CA ALA A 80 -24.55 9.72 3.42
C ALA A 80 -23.36 8.76 3.36
N TRP A 81 -23.35 7.84 2.39
CA TRP A 81 -22.10 7.18 2.03
C TRP A 81 -21.16 8.29 1.59
N ALA A 82 -20.09 8.50 2.33
CA ALA A 82 -19.01 9.31 1.82
C ALA A 82 -18.44 8.59 0.58
N ALA A 83 -18.28 9.36 -0.49
CA ALA A 83 -17.63 8.86 -1.68
C ALA A 83 -16.12 8.82 -1.41
N ASP A 84 -15.49 7.79 -1.94
CA ASP A 84 -14.05 7.54 -1.89
C ASP A 84 -13.75 6.93 -3.27
N ALA A 85 -13.30 7.77 -4.18
CA ALA A 85 -13.26 7.49 -5.61
C ALA A 85 -12.07 6.60 -6.00
N ASP A 86 -10.96 6.71 -5.30
CA ASP A 86 -9.74 5.93 -5.53
C ASP A 86 -9.48 4.83 -4.49
N LEU A 87 -10.35 4.73 -3.47
CA LEU A 87 -10.39 3.68 -2.45
C LEU A 87 -9.18 3.69 -1.53
N ASP A 88 -8.66 4.87 -1.23
CA ASP A 88 -7.49 5.08 -0.39
C ASP A 88 -7.80 5.16 1.12
N GLY A 89 -9.10 5.25 1.45
CA GLY A 89 -9.61 5.32 2.81
C GLY A 89 -9.83 6.74 3.31
N VAL A 90 -9.67 7.75 2.46
CA VAL A 90 -10.01 9.14 2.68
C VAL A 90 -11.23 9.50 1.84
N ASP A 91 -12.21 10.19 2.44
CA ASP A 91 -13.42 10.58 1.72
C ASP A 91 -13.09 11.69 0.71
N ASP A 92 -13.64 11.65 -0.52
CA ASP A 92 -13.45 12.63 -1.61
C ASP A 92 -13.57 14.10 -1.16
N ALA A 93 -14.35 14.36 -0.11
CA ALA A 93 -14.61 15.70 0.40
C ALA A 93 -13.46 16.28 1.24
N VAL A 94 -12.58 15.43 1.75
CA VAL A 94 -11.40 15.79 2.56
C VAL A 94 -10.10 15.23 1.97
N ASP A 95 -10.20 14.52 0.85
CA ASP A 95 -9.06 14.00 0.11
C ASP A 95 -8.36 15.11 -0.68
N ASN A 96 -7.04 15.23 -0.50
CA ASN A 96 -6.22 16.20 -1.24
C ASN A 96 -5.80 15.68 -2.63
N CYS A 97 -6.07 14.40 -2.94
CA CYS A 97 -5.97 13.83 -4.28
C CYS A 97 -7.14 12.87 -4.64
N PRO A 98 -8.39 13.37 -4.83
CA PRO A 98 -9.62 12.56 -5.02
C PRO A 98 -9.68 11.56 -6.20
N GLY A 99 -8.61 11.35 -6.93
CA GLY A 99 -8.53 10.36 -8.01
C GLY A 99 -7.18 9.66 -8.08
N VAL A 100 -6.33 9.82 -7.08
CA VAL A 100 -4.98 9.25 -7.01
C VAL A 100 -4.75 8.72 -5.60
N TYR A 101 -4.83 7.39 -5.46
CA TYR A 101 -4.65 6.68 -4.20
C TYR A 101 -3.43 7.20 -3.41
N ASN A 102 -3.65 7.91 -2.30
CA ASN A 102 -2.59 8.53 -1.51
C ASN A 102 -2.88 8.52 0.02
N PRO A 103 -3.10 7.36 0.68
CA PRO A 103 -3.67 7.27 2.04
C PRO A 103 -2.96 8.05 3.16
N THR A 104 -1.73 8.49 2.93
CA THR A 104 -0.94 9.32 3.85
C THR A 104 -1.32 10.80 3.79
N GLN A 105 -2.06 11.26 2.78
CA GLN A 105 -2.40 12.66 2.51
C GLN A 105 -1.19 13.59 2.60
N ALA A 106 -0.06 13.18 2.02
CA ALA A 106 1.15 14.01 2.02
C ALA A 106 0.90 15.28 1.18
N ASP A 107 1.41 16.41 1.67
CA ASP A 107 1.17 17.79 1.21
C ASP A 107 2.28 18.64 1.83
N ASP A 108 3.48 18.55 1.24
CA ASP A 108 4.71 19.12 1.81
C ASP A 108 4.72 20.66 1.76
N ASP A 109 4.08 21.27 0.77
CA ASP A 109 4.02 22.72 0.58
C ASP A 109 2.75 23.38 1.19
N MET A 110 1.82 22.56 1.68
CA MET A 110 0.60 22.95 2.41
C MET A 110 -0.41 23.77 1.57
N ASP A 111 -0.47 23.53 0.26
CA ASP A 111 -1.40 24.22 -0.63
C ASP A 111 -2.80 23.55 -0.70
N GLN A 112 -2.95 22.37 -0.06
CA GLN A 112 -4.11 21.47 -0.04
C GLN A 112 -4.26 20.56 -1.27
N ILE A 113 -3.27 20.50 -2.15
CA ILE A 113 -3.14 19.53 -3.23
C ILE A 113 -2.09 18.52 -2.76
N GLY A 114 -2.40 17.23 -2.80
CA GLY A 114 -1.44 16.24 -2.31
C GLY A 114 -0.27 16.04 -3.26
N ASP A 115 0.90 15.67 -2.73
CA ASP A 115 2.15 15.54 -3.50
C ASP A 115 2.02 14.65 -4.74
N LEU A 116 1.13 13.64 -4.72
CA LEU A 116 0.91 12.72 -5.85
C LEU A 116 0.09 13.32 -7.01
N CYS A 117 -0.64 14.40 -6.76
CA CYS A 117 -1.49 15.07 -7.74
C CYS A 117 -1.18 16.57 -7.89
N ASP A 118 -0.21 17.08 -7.12
CA ASP A 118 0.26 18.45 -7.19
C ASP A 118 1.29 18.63 -8.33
N PRO A 119 0.97 19.42 -9.37
CA PRO A 119 1.93 19.74 -10.42
C PRO A 119 3.06 20.68 -9.97
N ASP A 120 2.88 21.43 -8.88
CA ASP A 120 3.82 22.42 -8.37
C ASP A 120 4.67 21.88 -7.20
N ALA A 121 4.50 20.60 -6.84
CA ALA A 121 5.22 19.94 -5.75
C ALA A 121 6.74 20.10 -5.85
N ASP A 122 7.34 20.58 -4.76
CA ASP A 122 8.78 20.81 -4.55
C ASP A 122 9.18 20.18 -3.19
N PRO A 123 9.35 18.84 -3.14
CA PRO A 123 9.56 18.11 -1.88
C PRO A 123 10.88 18.44 -1.18
N ASP A 124 11.88 18.93 -1.92
CA ASP A 124 13.18 19.28 -1.36
C ASP A 124 13.36 20.78 -1.10
N ALA A 125 12.34 21.58 -1.45
CA ALA A 125 12.22 23.01 -1.23
C ALA A 125 13.39 23.82 -1.83
N ASP A 126 13.89 23.40 -2.99
CA ASP A 126 14.97 24.07 -3.71
C ASP A 126 14.49 25.24 -4.61
N GLY A 127 13.18 25.34 -4.79
CA GLY A 127 12.50 26.37 -5.58
C GLY A 127 12.14 25.91 -7.00
N LEU A 128 12.30 24.63 -7.33
CA LEU A 128 11.89 24.04 -8.60
C LEU A 128 10.86 22.93 -8.38
N PRO A 129 9.75 22.94 -9.14
CA PRO A 129 8.80 21.84 -9.07
C PRO A 129 9.39 20.56 -9.70
N ASN A 130 8.95 19.40 -9.23
CA ASN A 130 9.44 18.06 -9.63
C ASN A 130 9.64 17.84 -11.13
N TYR A 131 8.78 18.43 -11.98
CA TYR A 131 8.87 18.25 -13.44
C TYR A 131 9.96 19.11 -14.11
N MET A 132 10.54 20.06 -13.39
CA MET A 132 11.67 20.89 -13.82
C MET A 132 12.97 20.60 -13.06
N ASP A 133 12.92 19.74 -12.05
CA ASP A 133 14.04 19.41 -11.18
C ASP A 133 14.73 18.11 -11.60
N ASN A 134 16.04 18.17 -11.84
CA ASN A 134 16.88 17.01 -12.14
C ASN A 134 17.35 16.22 -10.90
N CYS A 135 16.99 16.67 -9.68
CA CYS A 135 17.14 15.94 -8.43
C CYS A 135 15.93 16.13 -7.48
N PRO A 136 14.72 15.60 -7.79
CA PRO A 136 13.44 15.87 -7.10
C PRO A 136 13.34 15.65 -5.57
N ASN A 137 14.39 15.15 -4.94
CA ASN A 137 14.42 14.83 -3.51
C ASN A 137 15.69 15.38 -2.82
N LEU A 138 16.55 16.11 -3.53
CA LEU A 138 17.84 16.58 -3.03
C LEU A 138 18.15 17.97 -3.56
N SER A 139 17.87 18.96 -2.72
CA SER A 139 17.95 20.37 -3.05
C SER A 139 19.20 20.74 -3.84
N ASN A 140 19.00 21.18 -5.07
CA ASN A 140 20.07 21.58 -5.97
C ASN A 140 19.64 22.76 -6.86
N PRO A 141 19.42 23.96 -6.29
CA PRO A 141 18.86 25.12 -7.02
C PRO A 141 19.64 25.55 -8.27
N SER A 142 20.91 25.12 -8.38
CA SER A 142 21.74 25.38 -9.56
C SER A 142 21.46 24.47 -10.75
N GLN A 143 20.78 23.33 -10.56
CA GLN A 143 20.48 22.32 -11.58
C GLN A 143 21.71 21.93 -12.40
N ALA A 144 22.85 21.77 -11.72
CA ALA A 144 24.10 21.40 -12.37
C ALA A 144 24.02 19.94 -12.79
N ASP A 145 24.42 19.65 -14.03
CA ASP A 145 24.41 18.34 -14.69
C ASP A 145 25.57 18.35 -15.68
N ASP A 146 26.72 17.82 -15.24
CA ASP A 146 28.00 17.97 -15.93
C ASP A 146 28.10 17.05 -17.16
N ASP A 147 27.38 15.93 -17.18
CA ASP A 147 27.43 14.94 -18.24
C ASP A 147 26.17 14.86 -19.11
N ALA A 148 25.13 15.61 -18.73
CA ALA A 148 23.89 15.83 -19.46
C ALA A 148 23.05 14.56 -19.65
N ASP A 149 23.03 13.69 -18.65
CA ASP A 149 22.21 12.48 -18.63
C ASP A 149 20.80 12.68 -18.04
N GLY A 150 20.58 13.82 -17.39
CA GLY A 150 19.30 14.21 -16.79
C GLY A 150 19.21 13.99 -15.28
N ALA A 151 20.21 13.38 -14.64
CA ALA A 151 20.38 13.39 -13.19
C ALA A 151 21.29 14.57 -12.80
N GLY A 152 20.88 15.38 -11.83
CA GLY A 152 21.73 16.47 -11.37
C GLY A 152 22.95 15.97 -10.58
N ASN A 153 24.07 16.69 -10.66
CA ASN A 153 25.33 16.37 -9.97
C ASN A 153 25.17 16.05 -8.46
N THR A 154 24.12 16.57 -7.82
CA THR A 154 23.81 16.35 -6.40
C THR A 154 23.28 14.95 -6.12
N CYS A 155 22.51 14.37 -7.05
CA CYS A 155 21.86 13.08 -6.94
C CYS A 155 22.40 12.02 -7.92
N ASP A 156 23.35 12.40 -8.77
CA ASP A 156 24.01 11.53 -9.73
C ASP A 156 25.10 10.66 -9.08
N ASN A 157 24.96 9.34 -9.19
CA ASN A 157 25.92 8.36 -8.68
C ASN A 157 27.15 8.17 -9.59
N CYS A 158 27.17 8.82 -10.75
CA CYS A 158 28.29 8.93 -11.67
C CYS A 158 28.41 10.33 -12.32
N PRO A 159 28.76 11.40 -11.56
CA PRO A 159 28.69 12.83 -11.98
C PRO A 159 29.43 13.28 -13.24
N ASN A 160 30.12 12.39 -13.95
CA ASN A 160 30.90 12.69 -15.15
C ASN A 160 30.74 11.61 -16.24
N ILE A 161 29.86 10.62 -16.07
CA ILE A 161 29.67 9.49 -16.98
C ILE A 161 28.17 9.22 -17.14
N PRO A 162 27.57 9.54 -18.31
CA PRO A 162 26.12 9.47 -18.47
C PRO A 162 25.54 8.09 -18.19
N ASN A 163 24.57 8.01 -17.28
CA ASN A 163 23.88 6.80 -16.86
C ASN A 163 22.45 7.12 -16.35
N VAL A 164 21.56 7.41 -17.28
CA VAL A 164 20.13 7.76 -17.06
C VAL A 164 19.40 6.82 -16.08
N ASP A 165 19.77 5.54 -16.00
CA ASP A 165 19.15 4.56 -15.12
C ASP A 165 19.67 4.57 -13.68
N GLN A 166 20.75 5.31 -13.40
CA GLN A 166 21.37 5.49 -12.09
C GLN A 166 21.57 4.16 -11.36
N ALA A 167 21.93 3.11 -12.13
CA ALA A 167 22.10 1.76 -11.60
C ALA A 167 23.29 1.70 -10.63
N ASP A 168 23.07 1.10 -9.46
CA ASP A 168 24.05 0.83 -8.42
C ASP A 168 23.69 -0.52 -7.79
N LEU A 169 24.34 -1.60 -8.25
CA LEU A 169 23.96 -2.96 -7.89
C LEU A 169 24.30 -3.29 -6.43
N ASP A 170 25.45 -2.82 -5.94
CA ASP A 170 25.94 -3.11 -4.59
C ASP A 170 25.47 -2.07 -3.55
N HIS A 171 24.81 -1.00 -4.00
CA HIS A 171 24.29 0.12 -3.22
C HIS A 171 25.38 0.84 -2.42
N ASN A 172 26.59 0.94 -2.99
CA ASN A 172 27.72 1.63 -2.35
C ASN A 172 27.71 3.16 -2.58
N GLY A 173 26.79 3.67 -3.42
CA GLY A 173 26.65 5.07 -3.78
C GLY A 173 27.46 5.49 -5.01
N VAL A 174 28.14 4.56 -5.67
CA VAL A 174 28.84 4.73 -6.95
C VAL A 174 28.08 3.91 -7.99
N GLY A 175 27.71 4.52 -9.11
CA GLY A 175 26.94 3.81 -10.13
C GLY A 175 27.77 2.84 -10.96
N ASP A 176 27.14 1.75 -11.39
CA ASP A 176 27.71 0.68 -12.22
C ASP A 176 28.46 1.23 -13.47
N ALA A 177 28.03 2.39 -13.98
CA ALA A 177 28.60 3.04 -15.16
C ALA A 177 30.00 3.63 -14.94
N CYS A 178 30.29 4.09 -13.72
CA CYS A 178 31.57 4.69 -13.34
C CYS A 178 32.40 3.81 -12.40
N GLU A 179 31.85 2.67 -11.98
CA GLU A 179 32.61 1.67 -11.28
C GLU A 179 33.71 1.07 -12.15
N THR A 180 34.95 1.35 -11.76
CA THR A 180 36.09 0.56 -12.23
C THR A 180 36.15 -0.71 -11.40
N VAL A 181 36.30 -1.87 -12.04
CA VAL A 181 36.46 -3.26 -11.52
C VAL A 181 37.48 -3.43 -10.35
N SER A 182 37.23 -2.73 -9.25
CA SER A 182 37.96 -2.72 -7.99
C SER A 182 37.04 -2.75 -6.76
N GLY A 183 35.72 -2.64 -6.95
CA GLY A 183 34.70 -3.26 -6.10
C GLY A 183 34.32 -4.60 -6.73
N ASP A 184 34.25 -5.64 -5.92
CA ASP A 184 34.30 -7.05 -6.30
C ASP A 184 32.91 -7.67 -6.53
N ASP A 185 32.27 -7.28 -7.62
CA ASP A 185 30.86 -7.59 -7.87
C ASP A 185 30.58 -8.94 -8.54
N SER A 186 31.61 -9.78 -8.63
CA SER A 186 31.40 -11.13 -9.09
C SER A 186 32.47 -12.06 -8.58
N GLY A 187 32.05 -13.23 -8.11
CA GLY A 187 32.87 -14.44 -8.07
C GLY A 187 33.41 -14.89 -9.45
N TRP A 188 33.63 -13.97 -10.39
CA TRP A 188 34.32 -14.11 -11.66
C TRP A 188 35.68 -13.39 -11.72
N GLY A 189 36.18 -12.86 -10.59
CA GLY A 189 37.58 -12.43 -10.41
C GLY A 189 38.65 -13.53 -10.61
N MET A 190 38.30 -14.71 -11.16
CA MET A 190 39.24 -15.83 -11.38
C MET A 190 39.81 -15.95 -12.81
N LEU A 191 39.38 -15.17 -13.81
CA LEU A 191 39.81 -15.43 -15.21
C LEU A 191 40.69 -14.38 -15.88
N LYS A 192 41.16 -13.34 -15.19
CA LYS A 192 42.18 -12.42 -15.73
C LYS A 192 43.54 -12.48 -15.04
N SER A 193 43.89 -13.64 -14.48
CA SER A 193 45.26 -13.94 -14.00
C SER A 193 46.01 -14.99 -14.84
N TRP A 194 45.36 -15.63 -15.84
CA TRP A 194 45.98 -16.69 -16.65
C TRP A 194 46.49 -16.25 -18.03
N TYR A 195 46.57 -14.93 -18.28
CA TYR A 195 47.16 -14.37 -19.50
C TYR A 195 48.22 -13.32 -19.16
N ARG A 196 49.20 -13.72 -18.34
CA ARG A 196 50.46 -13.00 -18.23
C ARG A 196 51.62 -13.99 -18.22
#